data_AF-A0A2P6SC49-F1
#
_entry.id   AF-A0A2P6SC49-F1
#
_cell.length_a   1.000
_cell.length_b   1.000
_cell.length_c   1.000
_cell.angle_alpha   90.00
_cell.angle_beta   90.00
_cell.angle_gamma   90.00
#
_symmetry.space_group_name_H-M   'P 1'
#
loop_
_entity.id
_entity.type
_entity.pdbx_description
1 polymer ?
#
loop_
_entity_poly.entity_id
_entity_poly.type
_entity_poly.pdbx_seq_one_letter_code
_entity_poly.pdbx_strand_id
1 'polypeptide(L)'
;MTCFFSKGYILVILLLAIFLVSEAQQCHPSGRIRGRKPPPRQCNKEDDSDCCKAGKMYPTYTCSPPMSGDTQACLTLNSFEAGGEGGGSSECDGKYHNDNTPVVALSTGWYNGGSRCLNNIRINGNG
;
A
#
# COMPACT_ATOMS: atom_id res chain seq x y z
N MET A 1 50.81 -12.12 20.44
CA MET A 1 49.88 -12.62 19.40
C MET A 1 48.53 -11.98 19.62
N THR A 2 48.38 -10.75 19.13
CA THR A 2 47.15 -9.96 19.28
C THR A 2 46.19 -10.31 18.16
N CYS A 3 44.93 -10.44 18.55
CA CYS A 3 43.78 -10.90 17.79
C CYS A 3 43.42 -9.94 16.64
N PHE A 4 44.23 -9.88 15.57
CA PHE A 4 43.94 -9.07 14.38
C PHE A 4 42.90 -9.71 13.45
N PHE A 5 42.59 -11.00 13.63
CA PHE A 5 41.61 -11.74 12.81
C PHE A 5 40.14 -11.47 13.20
N SER A 6 39.87 -10.86 14.36
CA SER A 6 38.52 -10.70 14.90
C SER A 6 37.71 -9.56 14.26
N LYS A 7 38.34 -8.42 13.95
CA LYS A 7 37.62 -7.23 13.43
C LYS A 7 37.12 -7.39 11.99
N GLY A 8 37.88 -8.07 11.14
CA GLY A 8 37.46 -8.36 9.76
C GLY A 8 36.28 -9.33 9.70
N TYR A 9 36.27 -10.33 10.58
CA TYR A 9 35.18 -11.30 10.67
C TYR A 9 33.87 -10.65 11.19
N ILE A 10 33.98 -9.75 12.18
CA ILE A 10 32.84 -8.96 12.68
C ILE A 10 32.26 -8.08 11.57
N LEU A 11 33.10 -7.39 10.79
CA LEU A 11 32.65 -6.54 9.67
C LEU A 11 31.94 -7.38 8.59
N VAL A 12 32.48 -8.55 8.24
CA VAL A 12 31.86 -9.45 7.26
C VAL A 12 30.52 -9.98 7.75
N ILE A 13 30.41 -10.38 9.03
CA ILE A 13 29.13 -10.79 9.63
C ILE A 13 28.12 -9.64 9.61
N LEU A 14 28.55 -8.41 9.93
CA LEU A 14 27.68 -7.24 9.94
C LEU A 14 27.16 -6.92 8.53
N LEU A 15 28.03 -6.98 7.52
CA LEU A 15 27.64 -6.79 6.11
C LEU A 15 26.66 -7.87 5.66
N LEU A 16 26.94 -9.15 5.95
CA LEU A 16 26.03 -10.26 5.63
C LEU A 16 24.67 -10.11 6.32
N ALA A 17 24.64 -9.65 7.58
CA ALA A 17 23.41 -9.37 8.30
C ALA A 17 22.61 -8.23 7.66
N ILE A 18 23.28 -7.15 7.20
CA ILE A 18 22.62 -6.04 6.48
C ILE A 18 21.97 -6.55 5.19
N PHE A 19 22.65 -7.39 4.41
CA PHE A 19 22.10 -7.97 3.18
C PHE A 19 20.85 -8.84 3.44
N LEU A 20 20.87 -9.66 4.49
CA LEU A 20 19.71 -10.49 4.86
C LEU A 20 18.52 -9.64 5.34
N VAL A 21 18.78 -8.56 6.07
CA VAL A 21 17.73 -7.62 6.52
C VAL A 21 17.11 -6.89 5.33
N SER A 22 17.89 -6.51 4.32
CA SER A 22 17.35 -5.80 3.14
C SER A 22 16.36 -6.62 2.32
N GLU A 23 16.53 -7.94 2.19
CA GLU A 23 15.53 -8.79 1.53
C GLU A 23 14.27 -8.98 2.38
N ALA A 24 14.42 -9.12 3.70
CA ALA A 24 13.27 -9.22 4.60
C ALA A 24 12.41 -7.94 4.64
N GLN A 25 12.99 -6.79 4.29
CA GLN A 25 12.30 -5.49 4.27
C GLN A 25 11.52 -5.23 2.97
N GLN A 26 11.70 -6.04 1.92
CA GLN A 26 11.02 -5.84 0.64
C GLN A 26 9.60 -6.40 0.66
N CYS A 27 8.65 -5.56 0.25
CA CYS A 27 7.25 -5.99 0.12
C CYS A 27 7.07 -6.81 -1.16
N HIS A 28 6.78 -8.10 -0.98
CA HIS A 28 6.45 -9.02 -2.07
C HIS A 28 4.95 -9.33 -2.13
N PRO A 29 4.42 -9.79 -3.28
CA PRO A 29 3.03 -10.24 -3.37
C PRO A 29 2.75 -11.35 -2.36
N SER A 30 1.69 -11.18 -1.56
CA SER A 30 1.24 -12.17 -0.58
C SER A 30 0.39 -13.27 -1.22
N GLY A 31 -0.12 -13.04 -2.44
CA GLY A 31 -0.95 -13.99 -3.15
C GLY A 31 -1.36 -13.49 -4.53
N ARG A 32 -2.33 -14.20 -5.14
CA ARG A 32 -2.92 -13.80 -6.42
C ARG A 32 -4.41 -14.14 -6.45
N ILE A 33 -5.20 -13.29 -7.09
CA ILE A 33 -6.63 -13.52 -7.36
C ILE A 33 -6.89 -13.63 -8.85
N ARG A 34 -7.85 -14.48 -9.23
CA ARG A 34 -8.28 -14.64 -10.63
C ARG A 34 -9.43 -13.69 -10.94
N GLY A 35 -9.22 -12.79 -11.89
CA GLY A 35 -10.23 -11.87 -12.36
C GLY A 35 -11.46 -12.60 -12.92
N ARG A 36 -12.64 -12.12 -12.53
CA ARG A 36 -13.94 -12.58 -13.02
C ARG A 36 -14.62 -11.44 -13.77
N LYS A 37 -15.52 -11.79 -14.69
CA LYS A 37 -16.36 -10.78 -15.35
C LYS A 37 -17.25 -10.14 -14.29
N PRO A 38 -17.23 -8.81 -14.12
CA PRO A 38 -18.09 -8.15 -13.13
C PRO A 38 -19.56 -8.34 -13.52
N PRO A 39 -20.49 -8.43 -12.55
CA PRO A 39 -21.91 -8.38 -12.82
C PRO A 39 -22.29 -7.08 -13.55
N PRO A 40 -23.40 -7.06 -14.30
CA PRO A 40 -23.86 -5.86 -14.99
C PRO A 40 -23.97 -4.66 -14.03
N ARG A 41 -23.43 -3.50 -14.43
CA ARG A 41 -23.43 -2.24 -13.66
C ARG A 41 -22.65 -2.26 -12.35
N GLN A 42 -21.86 -3.30 -12.07
CA GLN A 42 -20.99 -3.37 -10.88
C GLN A 42 -19.51 -3.09 -11.19
N CYS A 43 -19.23 -2.56 -12.38
CA CYS A 43 -17.92 -2.02 -12.71
C CYS A 43 -18.12 -0.78 -13.55
N ASN A 44 -17.92 0.37 -12.92
CA ASN A 44 -17.75 1.63 -13.61
C ASN A 44 -16.28 1.74 -14.09
N LYS A 45 -16.03 2.61 -15.07
CA LYS A 45 -14.68 2.96 -15.55
C LYS A 45 -14.40 4.45 -15.41
N GLU A 46 -15.20 5.14 -14.61
CA GLU A 46 -15.00 6.55 -14.26
C GLU A 46 -13.82 6.67 -13.25
N ASP A 47 -13.24 7.85 -13.12
CA ASP A 47 -12.17 8.17 -12.15
C ASP A 47 -10.99 7.18 -12.10
N ASP A 48 -10.42 6.84 -13.26
CA ASP A 48 -9.28 5.92 -13.42
C ASP A 48 -9.52 4.49 -12.91
N SER A 49 -10.79 4.07 -12.77
CA SER A 49 -11.14 2.71 -12.38
C SER A 49 -11.07 1.72 -13.55
N ASP A 50 -10.60 0.50 -13.27
CA ASP A 50 -10.34 -0.52 -14.28
C ASP A 50 -11.01 -1.85 -13.91
N CYS A 51 -11.77 -2.43 -14.83
CA CYS A 51 -12.45 -3.70 -14.59
C CYS A 51 -11.49 -4.89 -14.64
N CYS A 52 -11.67 -5.84 -13.72
CA CYS A 52 -11.01 -7.13 -13.77
C CYS A 52 -11.27 -7.87 -15.09
N LYS A 53 -10.21 -8.11 -15.87
CA LYS A 53 -10.23 -8.99 -17.04
C LYS A 53 -10.40 -10.45 -16.63
N ALA A 54 -11.41 -11.12 -17.19
CA ALA A 54 -11.71 -12.52 -16.91
C ALA A 54 -10.48 -13.42 -17.18
N GLY A 55 -10.13 -14.26 -16.22
CA GLY A 55 -9.01 -15.20 -16.34
C GLY A 55 -7.62 -14.61 -16.05
N LYS A 56 -7.45 -13.28 -16.00
CA LYS A 56 -6.17 -12.64 -15.63
C LYS A 56 -5.90 -12.82 -14.14
N MET A 57 -4.65 -13.14 -13.77
CA MET A 57 -4.21 -13.27 -12.38
C MET A 57 -3.63 -11.94 -11.88
N TYR A 58 -4.24 -11.33 -10.87
CA TYR A 58 -3.80 -10.08 -10.24
C TYR A 58 -3.08 -10.39 -8.93
N PRO A 59 -1.91 -9.79 -8.67
CA PRO A 59 -1.24 -9.95 -7.38
C PRO A 59 -2.04 -9.31 -6.26
N THR A 60 -2.00 -9.89 -5.07
CA THR A 60 -2.48 -9.26 -3.84
C THR A 60 -1.29 -8.97 -2.93
N TYR A 61 -1.42 -7.95 -2.10
CA TYR A 61 -0.40 -7.50 -1.17
C TYR A 61 -1.02 -7.25 0.20
N THR A 62 -0.43 -7.79 1.25
CA THR A 62 -0.71 -7.42 2.65
C THR A 62 0.26 -6.39 3.20
N CYS A 63 1.30 -6.07 2.42
CA CYS A 63 2.33 -5.09 2.73
C CYS A 63 2.29 -3.90 1.77
N SER A 64 3.14 -2.90 2.04
CA SER A 64 3.38 -1.76 1.16
C SER A 64 4.86 -1.40 1.25
N PRO A 65 5.41 -0.59 0.32
CA PRO A 65 6.80 -0.17 0.38
C PRO A 65 7.16 0.48 1.73
N PRO A 66 8.43 0.43 2.16
CA PRO A 66 8.86 1.04 3.41
C PRO A 66 8.48 2.53 3.48
N MET A 67 7.96 2.95 4.63
CA MET A 67 7.69 4.37 4.88
C MET A 67 8.97 5.12 5.24
N SER A 68 9.12 6.31 4.67
CA SER A 68 10.11 7.32 5.04
C SER A 68 9.41 8.67 5.26
N GLY A 69 10.17 9.71 5.62
CA GLY A 69 9.64 11.08 5.70
C GLY A 69 9.04 11.58 4.39
N ASP A 70 9.54 11.08 3.25
CA ASP A 70 9.12 11.44 1.89
C ASP A 70 8.75 10.18 1.10
N THR A 71 7.77 9.44 1.61
CA THR A 71 7.31 8.19 0.98
C THR A 71 6.74 8.48 -0.40
N GLN A 72 7.33 7.87 -1.43
CA GLN A 72 6.82 7.95 -2.80
C GLN A 72 5.54 7.11 -2.95
N ALA A 73 4.50 7.70 -3.53
CA ALA A 73 3.21 7.05 -3.73
C ALA A 73 2.57 7.53 -5.04
N CYS A 74 1.64 6.71 -5.57
CA CYS A 74 0.76 7.13 -6.66
C CYS A 74 -0.55 7.63 -6.04
N LEU A 75 -0.90 8.89 -6.30
CA LEU A 75 -2.21 9.43 -5.93
C LEU A 75 -3.23 9.01 -7.00
N THR A 76 -4.36 8.47 -6.56
CA THR A 76 -5.52 8.12 -7.40
C THR A 76 -6.74 8.88 -6.90
N LEU A 77 -7.73 9.07 -7.76
CA LEU A 77 -8.98 9.75 -7.41
C LEU A 77 -10.03 8.72 -7.02
N ASN A 78 -10.82 9.01 -5.98
CA ASN A 78 -11.91 8.16 -5.52
C ASN A 78 -12.99 9.00 -4.84
N SER A 79 -14.27 8.72 -5.13
CA SER A 79 -15.40 9.27 -4.38
C SER A 79 -15.68 8.46 -3.11
N PHE A 80 -15.84 9.13 -1.98
CA PHE A 80 -16.16 8.53 -0.68
C PHE A 80 -17.63 8.76 -0.28
N GLU A 81 -18.46 9.25 -1.21
CA GLU A 81 -19.87 9.51 -0.99
C GLU A 81 -20.70 8.22 -0.99
N ALA A 82 -21.88 8.30 -0.37
CA ALA A 82 -22.86 7.23 -0.42
C ALA A 82 -23.37 7.05 -1.85
N GLY A 83 -23.18 5.83 -2.40
CA GLY A 83 -23.54 5.53 -3.79
C GLY A 83 -22.50 5.97 -4.83
N GLY A 84 -21.35 6.50 -4.38
CA GLY A 84 -20.18 6.69 -5.24
C GLY A 84 -19.39 5.39 -5.47
N GLU A 85 -18.25 5.52 -6.14
CA GLU A 85 -17.39 4.39 -6.56
C GLU A 85 -16.72 3.65 -5.39
N GLY A 86 -16.50 4.33 -4.25
CA GLY A 86 -15.87 3.74 -3.06
C GLY A 86 -16.64 2.54 -2.47
N GLY A 87 -17.88 2.34 -2.91
CA GLY A 87 -18.69 1.19 -2.56
C GLY A 87 -19.24 1.28 -1.13
N GLY A 88 -18.47 0.79 -0.16
CA GLY A 88 -18.85 0.77 1.26
C GLY A 88 -18.46 2.05 2.00
N SER A 89 -18.86 2.15 3.26
CA SER A 89 -18.41 3.23 4.13
C SER A 89 -16.94 3.06 4.54
N SER A 90 -16.29 4.16 4.91
CA SER A 90 -14.87 4.19 5.29
C SER A 90 -14.59 3.36 6.54
N GLU A 91 -13.59 2.48 6.47
CA GLU A 91 -13.23 1.53 7.55
C GLU A 91 -12.94 2.23 8.90
N CYS A 92 -12.33 3.41 8.87
CA CYS A 92 -11.88 4.10 10.09
C CYS A 92 -13.00 4.64 10.98
N ASP A 93 -14.16 4.98 10.40
CA ASP A 93 -15.25 5.63 11.13
C ASP A 93 -16.66 5.14 10.75
N GLY A 94 -16.75 4.21 9.80
CA GLY A 94 -18.00 3.65 9.29
C GLY A 94 -18.85 4.64 8.52
N LYS A 95 -18.31 5.77 8.04
CA LYS A 95 -19.06 6.85 7.39
C LYS A 95 -18.70 7.02 5.91
N TYR A 96 -19.64 7.63 5.19
CA TYR A 96 -19.36 8.24 3.89
C TYR A 96 -18.91 9.68 4.10
N HIS A 97 -18.10 10.19 3.18
CA HIS A 97 -17.53 11.53 3.23
C HIS A 97 -17.84 12.26 1.92
N ASN A 98 -18.26 13.52 2.01
CA ASN A 98 -18.52 14.34 0.82
C ASN A 98 -17.23 14.55 0.03
N ASP A 99 -17.31 14.60 -1.30
CA ASP A 99 -16.12 14.71 -2.17
C ASP A 99 -15.33 16.02 -1.98
N ASN A 100 -15.93 17.05 -1.35
CA ASN A 100 -15.21 18.28 -0.96
C ASN A 100 -14.42 18.12 0.35
N THR A 101 -14.52 16.98 1.03
CA THR A 101 -13.79 16.70 2.26
C THR A 101 -12.45 16.05 1.89
N PRO A 102 -11.30 16.63 2.29
CA PRO A 102 -10.01 16.05 1.99
C PRO A 102 -9.77 14.80 2.86
N VAL A 103 -10.14 13.64 2.34
CA VAL A 103 -9.92 12.32 2.93
C VAL A 103 -9.19 11.41 1.95
N VAL A 104 -8.48 10.41 2.49
CA VAL A 104 -7.68 9.47 1.68
C VAL A 104 -7.80 8.06 2.23
N ALA A 105 -7.68 7.08 1.33
CA ALA A 105 -7.43 5.69 1.68
C ALA A 105 -5.96 5.35 1.44
N LEU A 106 -5.40 4.46 2.27
CA LEU A 106 -4.03 3.98 2.13
C LEU A 106 -4.04 2.51 1.70
N SER A 107 -3.06 2.12 0.87
CA SER A 107 -2.82 0.70 0.59
C SER A 107 -2.63 -0.10 1.89
N THR A 108 -2.99 -1.38 1.88
CA THR A 108 -3.14 -2.21 3.08
C THR A 108 -1.96 -2.16 4.05
N GLY A 109 -0.72 -2.25 3.56
CA GLY A 109 0.47 -2.18 4.41
C GLY A 109 0.68 -0.81 5.03
N TRP A 110 0.31 0.27 4.34
CA TRP A 110 0.37 1.62 4.90
C TRP A 110 -0.79 1.94 5.83
N TYR A 111 -1.98 1.38 5.57
CA TYR A 111 -3.13 1.43 6.46
C TYR A 111 -2.83 0.77 7.82
N ASN A 112 -2.07 -0.33 7.79
CA ASN A 112 -1.52 -1.00 8.98
C ASN A 112 -2.60 -1.26 10.06
N GLY A 113 -3.71 -1.88 9.65
CA GLY A 113 -4.81 -2.23 10.56
C GLY A 113 -5.46 -1.03 11.25
N GLY A 114 -5.43 0.15 10.64
CA GLY A 114 -6.05 1.35 11.19
C GLY A 114 -5.15 2.19 12.09
N SER A 115 -3.85 1.87 12.18
CA SER A 115 -2.91 2.64 13.02
C SER A 115 -2.78 4.12 12.61
N ARG A 116 -3.30 4.49 11.43
CA ARG A 116 -3.33 5.85 10.89
C ARG A 116 -4.75 6.41 10.71
N CYS A 117 -5.76 5.71 11.21
CA CYS A 117 -7.13 6.20 11.13
C CYS A 117 -7.27 7.57 11.78
N LEU A 118 -7.96 8.47 11.08
CA LEU A 118 -8.26 9.84 11.53
C LEU A 118 -7.01 10.71 11.77
N ASN A 119 -5.84 10.28 11.29
CA ASN A 119 -4.62 11.09 11.28
C ASN A 119 -4.44 11.80 9.95
N ASN A 120 -3.87 13.00 10.00
CA ASN A 120 -3.54 13.76 8.80
C ASN A 120 -2.22 13.27 8.19
N ILE A 121 -2.16 13.28 6.87
CA ILE A 121 -0.92 13.13 6.10
C ILE A 121 -0.72 14.34 5.20
N ARG A 122 0.54 14.62 4.87
CA ARG A 122 0.88 15.64 3.86
C ARG A 122 1.17 14.95 2.54
N ILE A 123 0.50 15.40 1.48
CA ILE A 123 0.76 14.96 0.10
C ILE A 123 1.42 16.12 -0.63
N ASN A 124 2.61 15.88 -1.17
CA ASN A 124 3.34 16.85 -1.99
C ASN A 124 3.20 16.42 -3.46
N GLY A 125 2.59 17.28 -4.27
CA GLY A 125 2.45 17.10 -5.73
C GLY A 125 3.46 17.95 -6.49
N ASN A 126 2.98 18.70 -7.49
CA ASN A 126 3.83 19.52 -8.37
C ASN A 126 4.40 20.82 -7.74
N GLY A 127 4.54 20.90 -6.41
CA GLY A 127 5.09 22.07 -5.70
C GLY A 127 4.26 22.50 -4.51
#